data_AF-A0A6B3EJF9-F1
#
_entry.id   AF-A0A6B3EJF9-F1
#
_cell.length_a   1.000
_cell.length_b   1.000
_cell.length_c   1.000
_cell.angle_alpha   90.00
_cell.angle_beta   90.00
_cell.angle_gamma   90.00
#
_symmetry.space_group_name_H-M   'P 1'
#
loop_
_entity.id
_entity.type
_entity.pdbx_description
1 polymer ?
#
loop_
_entity_poly.entity_id
_entity_poly.type
_entity_poly.pdbx_seq_one_letter_code
_entity_poly.pdbx_strand_id
1 'polypeptide(L)'
;SLGACWEAMRDDLAAVRAALAPLGLALTGTATDPWRTPLRRLREPRYEAMERVLDRTGSSGRAMMCSSASVQVCVDAGLPGPGPLGFERRWRLAHLLGPVLVAAFANSPFLAGRVTGWRSTRQALWA
;
A
#
# COMPACT_ATOMS: atom_id res chain seq x y z
N SER A 1 7.87 -12.85 -15.84
CA SER A 1 8.32 -11.53 -16.33
C SER A 1 7.40 -10.45 -15.77
N LEU A 2 7.74 -9.17 -15.89
CA LEU A 2 6.83 -8.09 -15.46
C LEU A 2 5.47 -8.15 -16.19
N GLY A 3 5.48 -8.48 -17.50
CA GLY A 3 4.26 -8.67 -18.29
C GLY A 3 3.35 -9.76 -17.72
N ALA A 4 3.92 -10.92 -17.37
CA ALA A 4 3.15 -12.02 -16.77
C ALA A 4 2.57 -11.64 -15.39
N CYS A 5 3.31 -10.89 -14.55
CA CYS A 5 2.78 -10.39 -13.29
C CYS A 5 1.61 -9.42 -13.49
N TRP A 6 1.70 -8.57 -14.52
CA TRP A 6 0.64 -7.64 -14.88
C TRP A 6 -0.62 -8.35 -15.36
N GLU A 7 -0.48 -9.36 -16.22
CA GLU A 7 -1.59 -10.19 -16.71
C GLU A 7 -2.28 -10.91 -15.55
N ALA A 8 -1.52 -11.59 -14.68
CA ALA A 8 -2.08 -12.26 -13.50
C ALA A 8 -2.83 -11.29 -12.58
N MET A 9 -2.29 -10.09 -12.32
CA MET A 9 -2.98 -9.07 -11.54
C MET A 9 -4.29 -8.62 -12.19
N ARG A 10 -4.34 -8.52 -13.53
CA ARG A 10 -5.57 -8.17 -14.25
C ARG A 10 -6.63 -9.25 -14.12
N ASP A 11 -6.23 -10.51 -14.21
CA ASP A 11 -7.13 -11.65 -14.06
C ASP A 11 -7.70 -11.72 -12.64
N ASP A 12 -6.87 -11.51 -11.61
CA ASP A 12 -7.32 -11.41 -10.22
C ASP A 12 -8.34 -10.28 -10.03
N LEU A 13 -8.08 -9.09 -10.59
CA LEU A 13 -9.02 -7.97 -10.52
C LEU A 13 -10.34 -8.27 -11.24
N ALA A 14 -10.30 -8.98 -12.37
CA ALA A 14 -11.50 -9.40 -13.09
C ALA A 14 -12.32 -10.40 -12.25
N ALA A 15 -11.65 -11.40 -11.66
CA ALA A 15 -12.28 -12.39 -10.79
C ALA A 15 -12.94 -11.74 -9.56
N VAL A 16 -12.23 -10.83 -8.88
CA VAL A 16 -12.77 -10.12 -7.70
C VAL A 16 -13.96 -9.24 -8.09
N ARG A 17 -13.88 -8.51 -9.20
CA ARG A 17 -15.00 -7.69 -9.67
C ARG A 17 -16.23 -8.54 -9.99
N ALA A 18 -16.04 -9.68 -10.66
CA ALA A 18 -17.13 -10.60 -10.96
C ALA A 18 -17.79 -11.16 -9.69
N ALA A 19 -17.00 -11.49 -8.66
CA ALA A 19 -17.51 -11.95 -7.38
C ALA A 19 -18.27 -10.87 -6.59
N LEU A 20 -17.85 -9.61 -6.69
CA LEU A 20 -18.47 -8.49 -5.96
C LEU A 20 -19.73 -7.93 -6.63
N ALA A 21 -19.84 -8.01 -7.96
CA ALA A 21 -20.92 -7.40 -8.72
C ALA A 21 -22.35 -7.87 -8.29
N PRO A 22 -22.62 -9.17 -8.07
CA PRO A 22 -23.93 -9.64 -7.60
C PRO A 22 -24.33 -9.09 -6.22
N LEU A 23 -23.35 -8.64 -5.42
CA LEU A 23 -23.56 -8.06 -4.09
C LEU A 23 -23.74 -6.54 -4.14
N GLY A 24 -23.71 -5.93 -5.33
CA GLY A 24 -23.74 -4.47 -5.49
C GLY A 24 -22.47 -3.78 -4.96
N LEU A 25 -21.35 -4.51 -4.86
CA LEU A 25 -20.08 -4.02 -4.33
C LEU A 25 -19.10 -3.70 -5.46
N ALA A 26 -18.25 -2.69 -5.26
CA ALA A 26 -17.23 -2.27 -6.21
C ALA A 26 -15.87 -2.03 -5.55
N LEU A 27 -14.81 -2.19 -6.33
CA LEU A 27 -13.44 -1.85 -5.93
C LEU A 27 -13.14 -0.37 -6.18
N THR A 28 -12.28 0.21 -5.36
CA THR A 28 -11.80 1.59 -5.53
C THR A 28 -10.28 1.59 -5.64
N GLY A 29 -9.72 2.45 -6.49
CA GLY A 29 -8.28 2.51 -6.77
C GLY A 29 -7.50 3.46 -5.85
N THR A 30 -8.07 3.88 -4.72
CA THR A 30 -7.46 4.88 -3.83
C THR A 30 -6.56 4.23 -2.78
N ALA A 31 -5.45 4.89 -2.45
CA ALA A 31 -4.45 4.32 -1.53
C ALA A 31 -4.83 4.46 -0.04
N THR A 32 -5.90 5.19 0.25
CA THR A 32 -6.55 5.27 1.57
C THR A 32 -8.05 5.11 1.41
N ASP A 33 -8.74 4.61 2.43
CA ASP A 33 -10.21 4.59 2.45
C ASP A 33 -10.76 6.01 2.61
N PRO A 34 -11.42 6.57 1.59
CA PRO A 34 -11.85 7.96 1.64
C PRO A 34 -13.17 8.13 2.40
N TRP A 35 -13.87 7.07 2.82
CA TRP A 35 -15.19 7.16 3.45
C TRP A 35 -15.21 6.67 4.89
N ARG A 36 -14.61 5.51 5.16
CA ARG A 36 -14.78 4.81 6.44
C ARG A 36 -13.72 5.21 7.44
N THR A 37 -14.12 5.32 8.71
CA THR A 37 -13.19 5.41 9.83
C THR A 37 -12.35 4.13 9.94
N PRO A 38 -11.05 4.23 10.28
CA PRO A 38 -10.20 3.06 10.49
C PRO A 38 -10.78 2.07 11.49
N LEU A 39 -10.99 0.84 11.02
CA LEU A 39 -11.51 -0.26 11.83
C LEU A 39 -10.85 -1.57 11.43
N ARG A 40 -10.23 -2.25 12.40
CA ARG A 40 -9.65 -3.56 12.18
C ARG A 40 -10.74 -4.60 11.91
N ARG A 41 -10.63 -5.28 10.77
CA ARG A 41 -11.55 -6.36 10.36
C ARG A 41 -11.04 -7.74 10.76
N LEU A 42 -9.73 -7.97 10.66
CA LEU A 42 -9.10 -9.25 10.98
C LEU A 42 -8.88 -9.39 12.50
N ARG A 43 -9.31 -10.53 13.06
CA ARG A 43 -9.21 -10.83 14.50
C ARG A 43 -8.09 -11.80 14.87
N GLU A 44 -7.13 -11.99 13.97
CA GLU A 44 -5.98 -12.86 14.27
C GLU A 44 -5.07 -12.25 15.34
N PRO A 45 -4.46 -13.08 16.21
CA PRO A 45 -3.60 -12.61 17.31
C PRO A 45 -2.50 -11.64 16.87
N ARG A 46 -1.93 -11.86 15.68
CA ARG A 46 -0.91 -10.96 15.10
C ARG A 46 -1.43 -9.53 14.90
N TYR A 47 -2.64 -9.37 14.38
CA TYR A 47 -3.21 -8.05 14.12
C TYR A 47 -3.71 -7.37 15.40
N GLU A 48 -4.15 -8.14 16.40
CA GLU A 48 -4.45 -7.59 17.73
C GLU A 48 -3.20 -7.04 18.42
N ALA A 49 -2.10 -7.81 18.40
CA ALA A 49 -0.84 -7.36 18.95
C ALA A 49 -0.33 -6.10 18.24
N MET A 50 -0.43 -6.07 16.90
CA MET A 50 -0.02 -4.92 16.09
C MET A 50 -0.86 -3.67 16.40
N GLU A 51 -2.19 -3.79 16.51
CA GLU A 51 -3.08 -2.69 16.91
C GLU A 51 -2.68 -2.11 18.27
N ARG A 52 -2.50 -2.97 19.29
CA ARG A 52 -2.12 -2.56 20.65
C ARG A 52 -0.78 -1.81 20.69
N VAL A 53 0.17 -2.14 19.81
CA VAL A 53 1.46 -1.45 19.73
C VAL A 53 1.30 -0.11 19.00
N LEU A 54 0.62 -0.10 17.86
CA LEU A 54 0.44 1.09 17.03
C LEU A 54 -0.41 2.16 17.72
N ASP A 55 -1.36 1.78 18.55
CA ASP A 55 -2.19 2.72 19.32
C ASP A 55 -1.39 3.53 20.34
N ARG A 56 -0.18 3.09 20.70
CA ARG A 56 0.69 3.82 21.65
C ARG A 56 1.26 5.10 21.07
N THR A 57 1.35 5.22 19.75
CA THR A 57 1.95 6.37 19.06
C THR A 57 0.90 7.25 18.37
N GLY A 58 -0.39 7.03 18.67
CA GLY A 58 -1.51 7.83 18.16
C GLY A 58 -2.36 7.09 17.13
N SER A 59 -3.22 7.83 16.44
CA SER A 59 -4.23 7.26 15.52
C SER A 59 -3.70 6.90 14.13
N SER A 60 -2.54 7.45 13.74
CA SER A 60 -1.95 7.24 12.41
C SER A 60 -1.64 5.77 12.15
N GLY A 61 -1.10 5.04 13.13
CA GLY A 61 -0.78 3.62 13.00
C GLY A 61 -2.02 2.75 12.75
N ARG A 62 -3.13 3.06 13.42
CA ARG A 62 -4.40 2.36 13.17
C ARG A 62 -4.96 2.66 11.77
N ALA A 63 -4.88 3.92 11.32
CA ALA A 63 -5.28 4.30 9.97
C ALA A 63 -4.39 3.65 8.89
N MET A 64 -3.08 3.62 9.11
CA MET A 64 -2.10 2.92 8.29
C MET A 64 -2.46 1.44 8.15
N MET A 65 -2.79 0.78 9.27
CA MET A 65 -3.12 -0.65 9.30
C MET A 65 -4.46 -0.97 8.63
N CYS A 66 -5.50 -0.17 8.86
CA CYS A 66 -6.88 -0.54 8.51
C CYS A 66 -7.47 0.18 7.30
N SER A 67 -6.86 1.29 6.89
CA SER A 67 -7.43 2.21 5.89
C SER A 67 -6.43 2.58 4.81
N SER A 68 -5.38 1.79 4.59
CA SER A 68 -4.43 2.02 3.50
C SER A 68 -4.26 0.80 2.59
N ALA A 69 -3.95 1.06 1.32
CA ALA A 69 -3.68 0.05 0.29
C ALA A 69 -2.50 0.49 -0.58
N SER A 70 -1.74 -0.47 -1.12
CA SER A 70 -0.59 -0.23 -2.01
C SER A 70 -0.46 -1.30 -3.07
N VAL A 71 0.19 -0.93 -4.16
CA VAL A 71 0.82 -1.87 -5.09
C VAL A 71 2.30 -1.92 -4.73
N GLN A 72 2.83 -3.14 -4.56
CA GLN A 72 4.24 -3.38 -4.26
C GLN A 72 4.83 -4.27 -5.35
N VAL A 73 6.01 -3.88 -5.84
CA VAL A 73 6.79 -4.68 -6.78
C VAL A 73 7.96 -5.29 -6.00
N CYS A 74 8.03 -6.62 -6.01
CA CYS A 74 9.15 -7.37 -5.44
C CYS A 74 10.17 -7.69 -6.54
N VAL A 75 11.43 -7.37 -6.28
CA VAL A 75 12.54 -7.58 -7.22
C VAL A 75 13.68 -8.29 -6.51
N ASP A 76 14.48 -9.04 -7.26
CA ASP A 76 15.68 -9.65 -6.72
C ASP A 76 16.66 -8.59 -6.19
N ALA A 77 17.28 -8.91 -5.05
CA ALA A 77 18.17 -8.01 -4.33
C ALA A 77 19.38 -7.57 -5.17
N GLY A 78 19.87 -8.46 -6.05
CA GLY A 78 21.06 -8.25 -6.86
C GLY A 78 22.12 -9.32 -6.59
N LEU A 79 23.24 -9.20 -7.28
CA LEU A 79 24.40 -10.08 -7.12
C LEU A 79 25.34 -9.53 -6.03
N PRO A 80 26.14 -10.40 -5.38
CA PRO A 80 27.30 -9.95 -4.62
C PRO A 80 28.31 -9.21 -5.51
N GLY A 81 29.05 -8.27 -4.95
CA GLY A 81 30.11 -7.54 -5.64
C GLY A 81 29.66 -6.22 -6.30
N PRO A 82 30.61 -5.47 -6.89
CA PRO A 82 30.34 -4.15 -7.46
C PRO A 82 29.58 -4.23 -8.79
N GLY A 83 29.13 -3.07 -9.27
CA GLY A 83 28.55 -2.92 -10.61
C GLY A 83 27.04 -2.74 -10.62
N PRO A 84 26.43 -2.66 -11.82
CA PRO A 84 25.02 -2.30 -11.99
C PRO A 84 24.05 -3.33 -11.40
N LEU A 85 24.47 -4.60 -11.34
CA LEU A 85 23.70 -5.70 -10.76
C LEU A 85 23.99 -5.93 -9.27
N GLY A 86 24.95 -5.22 -8.70
CA GLY A 86 25.37 -5.38 -7.31
C GLY A 86 24.27 -5.00 -6.31
N PHE A 87 24.12 -5.80 -5.26
CA PHE A 87 23.14 -5.60 -4.19
C PHE A 87 23.19 -4.19 -3.59
N GLU A 88 24.38 -3.74 -3.19
CA GLU A 88 24.54 -2.43 -2.52
C GLU A 88 24.07 -1.27 -3.41
N ARG A 89 24.39 -1.33 -4.70
CA ARG A 89 23.99 -0.29 -5.66
C ARG A 89 22.49 -0.29 -5.87
N ARG A 90 21.88 -1.47 -6.06
CA ARG A 90 20.42 -1.62 -6.24
C ARG A 90 19.66 -1.16 -5.01
N TRP A 91 20.15 -1.51 -3.82
CA TRP A 91 19.57 -1.08 -2.55
C TRP A 91 19.57 0.46 -2.41
N ARG A 92 20.73 1.10 -2.63
CA ARG A 92 20.85 2.57 -2.59
C ARG A 92 19.95 3.24 -3.62
N LEU A 93 19.93 2.72 -4.85
CA LEU A 93 19.08 3.25 -5.91
C LEU A 93 17.59 3.16 -5.54
N ALA A 94 17.14 2.03 -5.01
CA ALA A 94 15.74 1.86 -4.59
C ALA A 94 15.33 2.88 -3.51
N HIS A 95 16.21 3.17 -2.54
CA HIS A 95 15.94 4.16 -1.49
C HIS A 95 15.89 5.59 -2.05
N LEU A 96 16.81 5.93 -2.97
CA LEU A 96 16.82 7.24 -3.62
C LEU A 96 15.58 7.46 -4.49
N LEU A 97 15.08 6.40 -5.15
CA LEU A 97 13.87 6.46 -5.95
C LEU A 97 12.57 6.42 -5.13
N GLY A 98 12.62 5.99 -3.87
CA GLY A 98 11.45 5.87 -3.00
C GLY A 98 10.56 7.12 -2.99
N PRO A 99 11.10 8.32 -2.66
CA PRO A 99 10.33 9.56 -2.67
C PRO A 99 9.77 9.93 -4.06
N VAL A 100 10.53 9.65 -5.13
CA VAL A 100 10.08 9.90 -6.52
C VAL A 100 8.89 9.02 -6.86
N LEU A 101 8.93 7.75 -6.51
CA LEU A 101 7.82 6.81 -6.73
C LEU A 101 6.60 7.19 -5.89
N VAL A 102 6.80 7.58 -4.62
CA VAL A 102 5.70 8.07 -3.77
C VAL A 102 5.01 9.28 -4.39
N ALA A 103 5.77 10.23 -4.93
CA ALA A 103 5.22 11.41 -5.59
C ALA A 103 4.50 11.06 -6.90
N ALA A 104 5.11 10.24 -7.75
CA ALA A 104 4.56 9.86 -9.05
C ALA A 104 3.23 9.08 -8.94
N PHE A 105 3.08 8.27 -7.88
CA PHE A 105 1.91 7.43 -7.64
C PHE A 105 1.00 7.95 -6.51
N ALA A 106 1.15 9.22 -6.11
CA ALA A 106 0.33 9.82 -5.06
C ALA A 106 -1.16 9.82 -5.43
N ASN A 107 -1.97 9.00 -4.75
CA ASN A 107 -3.39 8.82 -5.06
C ASN A 107 -4.27 8.66 -3.80
N SER A 108 -4.05 9.50 -2.78
CA SER A 108 -4.83 9.46 -1.53
C SER A 108 -5.03 10.84 -0.92
N PRO A 109 -5.83 11.74 -1.52
CA PRO A 109 -6.08 13.07 -0.95
C PRO A 109 -7.16 13.11 0.15
N PHE A 110 -7.83 11.98 0.42
CA PHE A 110 -8.92 11.89 1.38
C PHE A 110 -8.67 10.80 2.43
N LEU A 111 -9.24 10.97 3.63
CA LEU A 111 -9.32 9.94 4.66
C LEU A 111 -10.58 10.15 5.50
N ALA A 112 -11.37 9.08 5.69
CA ALA A 112 -12.57 9.10 6.55
C ALA A 112 -13.50 10.30 6.31
N GLY A 113 -13.80 10.59 5.04
CA GLY A 113 -14.72 11.64 4.59
C GLY A 113 -14.12 13.04 4.51
N ARG A 114 -12.81 13.22 4.73
CA ARG A 114 -12.16 14.54 4.79
C ARG A 114 -10.99 14.66 3.82
N VAL A 115 -10.84 15.85 3.23
CA VAL A 115 -9.60 16.25 2.54
C VAL A 115 -8.50 16.44 3.59
N THR A 116 -7.32 15.87 3.35
CA THR A 116 -6.23 15.88 4.34
C THR A 116 -5.17 16.96 4.08
N GLY A 117 -5.21 17.60 2.92
CA GLY A 117 -4.16 18.52 2.44
C GLY A 117 -2.96 17.81 1.80
N TRP A 118 -2.88 16.49 1.86
CA TRP A 118 -1.82 15.70 1.24
C TRP A 118 -2.23 15.18 -0.14
N ARG A 119 -1.27 15.09 -1.07
CA ARG A 119 -1.48 14.31 -2.30
C ARG A 119 -1.44 12.80 -2.02
N SER A 120 -0.58 12.39 -1.08
CA SER A 120 -0.46 11.03 -0.58
C SER A 120 -0.65 11.02 0.94
N THR A 121 -1.91 10.97 1.40
CA THR A 121 -2.23 10.75 2.82
C THR A 121 -1.64 9.43 3.28
N ARG A 122 -1.63 8.40 2.41
CA ARG A 122 -0.98 7.13 2.71
C ARG A 122 0.46 7.37 3.17
N GLN A 123 1.27 8.12 2.41
CA GLN A 123 2.65 8.38 2.83
C GLN A 123 2.73 9.13 4.17
N ALA A 124 1.86 10.12 4.37
CA ALA A 124 1.83 10.89 5.62
C ALA A 124 1.49 10.02 6.86
N LEU A 125 0.73 8.92 6.69
CA LEU A 125 0.45 7.97 7.75
C LEU A 125 1.63 7.05 8.10
N TRP A 126 2.59 6.88 7.17
CA TRP A 126 3.78 6.03 7.33
C TRP A 126 5.05 6.80 7.73
N ALA A 127 5.00 8.13 7.69
CA ALA A 127 6.10 9.01 8.09
C ALA A 127 6.18 9.13 9.62
#